data_AF-A0A9D3MSF1-F1
#
_entry.id   AF-A0A9D3MSF1-F1
#
_cell.length_a   1.000
_cell.length_b   1.000
_cell.length_c   1.000
_cell.angle_alpha   90.00
_cell.angle_beta   90.00
_cell.angle_gamma   90.00
#
_symmetry.space_group_name_H-M   'P 1'
#
loop_
_entity.id
_entity.type
_entity.pdbx_description
1 polymer ?
#
loop_
_entity_poly.entity_id
_entity_poly.type
_entity_poly.pdbx_seq_one_letter_code
_entity_poly.pdbx_strand_id
1 'polypeptide(L)'
;MTTVRDDYDFAAPAALFPPKSWAILRPSRQSAPVCTQQPWSPLEALRYLLHRNASLSMERITSILGDYQSSLIEDPQFLVSEISSLDILQFTTVLHLLFAGRKEQTVLINIDFDVMKASLEDSPGGNRSLFAVAREKCVSALREGFCVDLMGTLLGLSNGEFVEEDFISDLPIDLSDNAFRNLTAVFKDLYDMFSVTTQKAIYKWITQGLQKTSKSSCNLR
;
A
#
# COMPACT_ATOMS: atom_id res chain seq x y z
N MET A 1 12.59 57.95 44.02
CA MET A 1 11.22 58.47 43.86
C MET A 1 10.27 57.29 44.07
N THR A 2 9.65 57.10 45.25
CA THR A 2 8.35 57.66 45.70
C THR A 2 7.24 57.42 44.67
N THR A 3 6.05 56.85 44.90
CA THR A 3 5.14 56.63 46.06
C THR A 3 3.97 55.78 45.52
N VAL A 4 3.48 54.72 46.19
CA VAL A 4 2.31 54.63 47.12
C VAL A 4 0.92 55.04 46.55
N ARG A 5 0.06 54.00 46.45
CA ARG A 5 -1.40 53.78 46.71
C ARG A 5 -2.50 54.80 46.37
N ASP A 6 -3.64 54.25 45.91
CA ASP A 6 -5.02 54.29 46.47
C ASP A 6 -6.00 53.89 45.34
N ASP A 7 -7.17 53.28 45.46
CA ASP A 7 -7.95 52.52 46.46
C ASP A 7 -9.23 52.02 45.71
N TYR A 8 -10.09 51.23 46.37
CA TYR A 8 -11.51 50.90 46.09
C TYR A 8 -11.91 49.44 45.75
N ASP A 9 -12.35 48.78 46.83
CA ASP A 9 -13.31 47.68 46.99
C ASP A 9 -14.72 47.94 46.40
N PHE A 10 -15.47 46.87 46.07
CA PHE A 10 -16.70 46.48 46.82
C PHE A 10 -17.26 45.10 46.43
N ALA A 11 -17.84 44.46 47.45
CA ALA A 11 -18.30 43.08 47.67
C ALA A 11 -19.44 42.48 46.77
N ALA A 12 -19.32 41.15 46.53
CA ALA A 12 -20.18 39.97 46.87
C ALA A 12 -21.75 40.09 46.92
N PRO A 13 -22.58 39.01 46.78
CA PRO A 13 -22.52 37.83 47.69
C PRO A 13 -23.00 36.43 47.20
N ALA A 14 -22.47 35.42 47.92
CA ALA A 14 -22.96 34.12 48.40
C ALA A 14 -24.28 33.44 47.92
N ALA A 15 -24.18 32.10 47.73
CA ALA A 15 -25.11 31.06 48.21
C ALA A 15 -24.45 29.66 48.03
N LEU A 16 -24.02 28.95 49.07
CA LEU A 16 -24.75 27.96 49.90
C LEU A 16 -24.44 26.48 49.56
N PHE A 17 -23.48 25.95 50.33
CA PHE A 17 -23.20 24.58 50.82
C PHE A 17 -24.45 23.83 51.41
N PRO A 18 -24.41 22.56 51.94
CA PRO A 18 -23.43 21.44 51.88
C PRO A 18 -24.12 20.00 51.85
N PRO A 19 -23.71 18.93 52.60
CA PRO A 19 -23.28 17.63 52.04
C PRO A 19 -23.98 16.39 52.69
N LYS A 20 -23.47 15.17 52.47
CA LYS A 20 -23.09 14.16 53.52
C LYS A 20 -23.05 12.73 52.95
N SER A 21 -22.03 11.99 53.43
CA SER A 21 -21.80 10.53 53.65
C SER A 21 -22.77 9.53 52.99
N TRP A 22 -22.44 8.28 52.71
CA TRP A 22 -22.28 7.16 53.64
C TRP A 22 -21.52 6.06 52.90
N ALA A 23 -20.39 5.64 53.44
CA ALA A 23 -19.85 4.31 53.19
C ALA A 23 -20.86 3.28 53.71
N ILE A 24 -21.04 2.15 53.00
CA ILE A 24 -21.36 0.81 53.54
C ILE A 24 -21.51 -0.19 52.37
N LEU A 25 -20.85 -1.35 52.56
CA LEU A 25 -20.94 -2.65 51.86
C LEU A 25 -20.22 -2.81 50.50
N ARG A 26 -19.01 -3.41 50.59
CA ARG A 26 -18.48 -4.31 49.55
C ARG A 26 -19.39 -5.53 49.42
N PRO A 27 -19.90 -5.86 48.23
CA PRO A 27 -20.23 -7.23 47.87
C PRO A 27 -19.01 -7.87 47.21
N SER A 28 -18.88 -9.17 47.45
CA SER A 28 -17.84 -10.07 46.96
C SER A 28 -17.51 -9.86 45.48
N ARG A 29 -16.21 -9.85 45.18
CA ARG A 29 -15.61 -9.84 43.84
C ARG A 29 -16.04 -11.11 43.09
N GLN A 30 -17.23 -11.10 42.47
CA GLN A 30 -17.48 -11.94 41.31
C GLN A 30 -16.63 -11.34 40.19
N SER A 31 -15.65 -12.10 39.72
CA SER A 31 -14.91 -11.80 38.50
C SER A 31 -15.94 -11.51 37.40
N ALA A 32 -16.00 -10.25 36.96
CA ALA A 32 -16.72 -9.91 35.74
C ALA A 32 -16.21 -10.84 34.62
N PRO A 33 -17.08 -11.37 33.76
CA PRO A 33 -16.61 -12.07 32.58
C PRO A 33 -15.70 -11.08 31.84
N VAL A 34 -14.43 -11.45 31.68
CA VAL A 34 -13.53 -10.71 30.81
C VAL A 34 -14.18 -10.81 29.44
N CYS A 35 -14.82 -9.73 29.01
CA CYS A 35 -15.26 -9.59 27.63
C CYS A 35 -14.00 -9.58 26.78
N THR A 36 -13.53 -10.76 26.40
CA THR A 36 -12.71 -10.92 25.21
C THR A 36 -13.62 -10.56 24.05
N GLN A 37 -13.75 -9.27 23.76
CA GLN A 37 -14.35 -8.84 22.51
C GLN A 37 -13.42 -9.36 21.41
N GLN A 38 -13.85 -10.44 20.79
CA GLN A 38 -13.25 -10.92 19.58
C GLN A 38 -13.35 -9.77 18.57
N PRO A 39 -12.24 -9.33 17.96
CA PRO A 39 -12.28 -8.22 17.02
C PRO A 39 -13.23 -8.59 15.89
N TRP A 40 -14.20 -7.72 15.64
CA TRP A 40 -15.23 -7.97 14.63
C TRP A 40 -14.55 -8.13 13.28
N SER A 41 -14.96 -9.14 12.50
CA SER A 41 -14.58 -9.14 11.09
C SER A 41 -15.28 -7.97 10.38
N PRO A 42 -14.64 -7.34 9.38
CA PRO A 42 -15.28 -6.27 8.61
C PRO A 42 -16.65 -6.67 8.02
N LEU A 43 -16.81 -7.95 7.67
CA LEU A 43 -18.07 -8.50 7.14
C LEU A 43 -19.18 -8.57 8.21
N GLU A 44 -18.85 -8.94 9.45
CA GLU A 44 -19.80 -8.96 10.57
C GLU A 44 -20.20 -7.54 10.98
N ALA A 45 -19.23 -6.62 11.00
CA ALA A 45 -19.50 -5.20 11.22
C ALA A 45 -20.45 -4.64 10.16
N LEU A 46 -20.20 -4.98 8.89
CA LEU A 46 -21.05 -4.55 7.78
C LEU A 46 -22.47 -5.14 7.89
N ARG A 47 -22.59 -6.43 8.18
CA ARG A 47 -23.90 -7.07 8.40
C ARG A 47 -24.67 -6.45 9.55
N TYR A 48 -23.99 -6.12 10.65
CA TYR A 48 -24.60 -5.42 11.77
C TYR A 48 -25.11 -4.03 11.39
N LEU A 49 -24.31 -3.26 10.63
CA LEU A 49 -24.70 -1.93 10.15
C LEU A 49 -25.85 -1.99 9.14
N LEU A 50 -25.83 -2.95 8.22
CA LEU A 50 -26.92 -3.26 7.29
C LEU A 50 -28.22 -3.59 8.03
N HIS A 51 -28.14 -4.37 9.10
CA HIS A 51 -29.30 -4.71 9.92
C HIS A 51 -29.85 -3.50 10.70
N ARG A 52 -28.97 -2.59 11.13
CA ARG A 52 -29.33 -1.40 11.93
C ARG A 52 -29.81 -0.22 11.09
N ASN A 53 -29.38 -0.10 9.84
CA ASN A 53 -29.65 1.06 9.00
C ASN A 53 -30.46 0.68 7.76
N ALA A 54 -31.76 0.97 7.77
CA ALA A 54 -32.67 0.67 6.66
C ALA A 54 -32.29 1.35 5.32
N SER A 55 -31.47 2.41 5.35
CA SER A 55 -31.00 3.10 4.14
C SER A 55 -29.74 2.47 3.52
N LEU A 56 -29.05 1.61 4.27
CA LEU A 56 -27.89 0.85 3.85
C LEU A 56 -28.40 -0.57 3.54
N SER A 57 -28.84 -0.79 2.31
CA SER A 57 -29.20 -2.13 1.83
C SER A 57 -28.01 -2.77 1.14
N MET A 58 -28.03 -4.11 1.06
CA MET A 58 -27.01 -4.86 0.32
C MET A 58 -26.92 -4.37 -1.14
N GLU A 59 -28.06 -4.16 -1.80
CA GLU A 59 -28.15 -3.64 -3.17
C GLU A 59 -27.49 -2.26 -3.34
N ARG A 60 -27.65 -1.37 -2.35
CA ARG A 60 -27.02 -0.05 -2.40
C ARG A 60 -25.50 -0.14 -2.23
N ILE A 61 -25.01 -1.04 -1.38
CA ILE A 61 -23.57 -1.29 -1.24
C ILE A 61 -23.01 -1.84 -2.55
N THR A 62 -23.66 -2.84 -3.14
CA THR A 62 -23.20 -3.42 -4.41
C THR A 62 -23.21 -2.40 -5.54
N SER A 63 -24.19 -1.48 -5.57
CA SER A 63 -24.22 -0.36 -6.51
C SER A 63 -23.03 0.57 -6.31
N ILE A 64 -22.77 1.04 -5.09
CA ILE A 64 -21.64 1.95 -4.81
C ILE A 64 -20.30 1.31 -5.19
N LEU A 65 -20.11 0.03 -4.86
CA LEU A 65 -18.89 -0.70 -5.23
C LEU A 65 -18.79 -0.85 -6.76
N GLY A 66 -19.90 -1.09 -7.45
CA GLY A 66 -19.96 -1.17 -8.90
C GLY A 66 -19.63 0.16 -9.60
N ASP A 67 -20.18 1.26 -9.08
CA ASP A 67 -19.91 2.61 -9.58
C ASP A 67 -18.44 2.99 -9.36
N TYR A 68 -17.88 2.62 -8.20
CA TYR A 68 -16.46 2.83 -7.91
C TYR A 68 -15.56 1.99 -8.83
N GLN A 69 -15.87 0.70 -9.02
CA GLN A 69 -15.13 -0.15 -9.96
C GLN A 69 -15.21 0.41 -11.40
N SER A 70 -16.38 0.90 -11.82
CA SER A 70 -16.55 1.51 -13.13
C SER A 70 -15.69 2.77 -13.26
N SER A 71 -15.65 3.59 -12.22
CA SER A 71 -14.80 4.80 -12.17
C SER A 71 -13.31 4.46 -12.30
N LEU A 72 -12.85 3.38 -11.66
CA LEU A 72 -11.46 2.90 -11.80
C LEU A 72 -11.14 2.41 -13.21
N ILE A 73 -12.10 1.79 -13.89
CA ILE A 73 -11.92 1.29 -15.25
C ILE A 73 -11.96 2.43 -16.28
N GLU A 74 -12.84 3.42 -16.08
CA GLU A 74 -13.00 4.56 -16.99
C GLU A 74 -11.86 5.58 -16.88
N ASP A 75 -11.27 5.76 -15.69
CA ASP A 75 -10.13 6.65 -15.45
C ASP A 75 -8.88 5.86 -14.96
N PRO A 76 -8.00 5.46 -15.89
CA PRO A 76 -6.73 4.81 -15.57
C PRO A 76 -5.82 5.62 -14.63
N GLN A 77 -5.87 6.96 -14.68
CA GLN A 77 -5.05 7.79 -13.78
C GLN A 77 -5.61 7.77 -12.37
N PHE A 78 -6.93 7.73 -12.23
CA PHE A 78 -7.57 7.50 -10.93
C PHE A 78 -7.18 6.13 -10.36
N LEU A 79 -7.19 5.06 -11.17
CA LEU A 79 -6.72 3.74 -10.74
C LEU A 79 -5.26 3.76 -10.28
N VAL A 80 -4.36 4.38 -11.04
CA VAL A 80 -2.94 4.52 -10.64
C VAL A 80 -2.81 5.32 -9.34
N SER A 81 -3.59 6.38 -9.17
CA SER A 81 -3.62 7.17 -7.93
C SER A 81 -4.03 6.32 -6.73
N GLU A 82 -5.12 5.57 -6.83
CA GLU A 82 -5.59 4.69 -5.76
C GLU A 82 -4.54 3.62 -5.42
N ILE A 83 -3.95 2.97 -6.44
CA ILE A 83 -2.86 2.01 -6.25
C ILE A 83 -1.64 2.67 -5.57
N SER A 84 -1.29 3.88 -5.96
CA SER A 84 -0.13 4.61 -5.40
C SER A 84 -0.28 4.94 -3.92
N SER A 85 -1.52 5.09 -3.45
CA SER A 85 -1.85 5.38 -2.05
C SER A 85 -1.63 4.19 -1.09
N LEU A 86 -1.53 2.97 -1.65
CA LEU A 86 -1.40 1.75 -0.88
C LEU A 86 -0.01 1.59 -0.24
N ASP A 87 0.03 0.90 0.91
CA ASP A 87 1.30 0.43 1.48
C ASP A 87 1.95 -0.63 0.58
N ILE A 88 3.24 -0.93 0.80
CA ILE A 88 4.02 -1.81 -0.07
C ILE A 88 3.42 -3.23 -0.21
N LEU A 89 2.85 -3.78 0.86
CA LEU A 89 2.27 -5.12 0.85
C LEU A 89 0.94 -5.13 0.10
N GLN A 90 0.10 -4.12 0.33
CA GLN A 90 -1.15 -3.94 -0.40
C GLN A 90 -0.90 -3.68 -1.88
N PHE A 91 0.05 -2.79 -2.20
CA PHE A 91 0.46 -2.44 -3.55
C PHE A 91 0.91 -3.67 -4.35
N THR A 92 1.83 -4.46 -3.78
CA THR A 92 2.32 -5.68 -4.43
C THR A 92 1.24 -6.72 -4.63
N THR A 93 0.35 -6.90 -3.63
CA THR A 93 -0.78 -7.82 -3.73
C THR A 93 -1.75 -7.42 -4.82
N VAL A 94 -2.15 -6.14 -4.85
CA VAL A 94 -3.08 -5.62 -5.87
C VAL A 94 -2.49 -5.77 -7.26
N LEU A 95 -1.22 -5.46 -7.46
CA LEU A 95 -0.60 -5.61 -8.78
C LEU A 95 -0.42 -7.07 -9.18
N HIS A 96 -0.13 -7.97 -8.24
CA HIS A 96 -0.11 -9.40 -8.54
C HIS A 96 -1.47 -9.89 -9.02
N LEU A 97 -2.56 -9.48 -8.35
CA LEU A 97 -3.93 -9.83 -8.76
C LEU A 97 -4.29 -9.20 -10.12
N LEU A 98 -3.94 -7.93 -10.32
CA LEU A 98 -4.17 -7.18 -11.55
C LEU A 98 -3.51 -7.88 -12.75
N PHE A 99 -2.24 -8.27 -12.61
CA PHE A 99 -1.48 -8.87 -13.70
C PHE A 99 -1.67 -10.38 -13.85
N ALA A 100 -2.13 -11.07 -12.81
CA ALA A 100 -2.55 -12.46 -12.90
C ALA A 100 -3.77 -12.64 -13.83
N GLY A 101 -4.52 -11.57 -14.13
CA GLY A 101 -5.58 -11.56 -15.12
C GLY A 101 -6.70 -12.53 -14.76
N ARG A 102 -7.31 -12.33 -13.59
CA ARG A 102 -8.38 -13.20 -13.08
C ARG A 102 -9.61 -12.39 -12.75
N LYS A 103 -10.77 -13.01 -12.90
CA LYS A 103 -12.02 -12.50 -12.33
C LYS A 103 -12.11 -12.99 -10.90
N GLU A 104 -12.19 -12.08 -9.94
CA GLU A 104 -12.34 -12.41 -8.55
C GLU A 104 -13.76 -12.10 -8.09
N GLN A 105 -14.49 -13.16 -7.74
CA GLN A 105 -15.84 -13.03 -7.23
C GLN A 105 -15.81 -12.90 -5.71
N THR A 106 -16.13 -11.73 -5.20
CA THR A 106 -16.37 -11.52 -3.77
C THR A 106 -17.86 -11.66 -3.45
N VAL A 107 -18.20 -11.74 -2.15
CA VAL A 107 -19.60 -11.78 -1.69
C VAL A 107 -20.37 -10.49 -2.07
N LEU A 108 -19.66 -9.39 -2.32
CA LEU A 108 -20.26 -8.07 -2.56
C LEU A 108 -20.15 -7.62 -4.02
N ILE A 109 -19.08 -7.98 -4.72
CA ILE A 109 -18.81 -7.51 -6.09
C ILE A 109 -17.94 -8.51 -6.86
N ASN A 110 -18.11 -8.54 -8.18
CA ASN A 110 -17.23 -9.25 -9.09
C ASN A 110 -16.19 -8.28 -9.68
N ILE A 111 -14.93 -8.48 -9.30
CA ILE A 111 -13.82 -7.64 -9.74
C ILE A 111 -13.23 -8.27 -11.01
N ASP A 112 -13.17 -7.48 -12.08
CA ASP A 112 -12.61 -7.90 -13.36
C ASP A 112 -11.24 -7.26 -13.58
N PHE A 113 -10.19 -7.95 -13.11
CA PHE A 113 -8.82 -7.45 -13.22
C PHE A 113 -8.32 -7.40 -14.66
N ASP A 114 -8.84 -8.26 -15.56
CA ASP A 114 -8.48 -8.23 -16.98
C ASP A 114 -8.91 -6.92 -17.63
N VAL A 115 -10.13 -6.45 -17.31
CA VAL A 115 -10.65 -5.18 -17.84
C VAL A 115 -9.89 -3.99 -17.27
N MET A 116 -9.56 -4.00 -15.97
CA MET A 116 -8.74 -2.94 -15.36
C MET A 116 -7.34 -2.89 -15.98
N LYS A 117 -6.72 -4.05 -16.19
CA LYS A 117 -5.41 -4.17 -16.83
C LYS A 117 -5.46 -3.66 -18.26
N ALA A 118 -6.44 -4.08 -19.05
CA ALA A 118 -6.60 -3.61 -20.43
C ALA A 118 -6.78 -2.08 -20.48
N SER A 119 -7.55 -1.51 -19.55
CA SER A 119 -7.72 -0.06 -19.46
C SER A 119 -6.40 0.68 -19.20
N LEU A 120 -5.51 0.13 -18.36
CA LEU A 120 -4.16 0.70 -18.15
C LEU A 120 -3.27 0.59 -19.39
N GLU A 121 -3.36 -0.53 -20.11
CA GLU A 121 -2.58 -0.80 -21.32
C GLU A 121 -3.01 0.06 -22.50
N ASP A 122 -4.32 0.26 -22.67
CA ASP A 122 -4.90 1.08 -23.74
C ASP A 122 -4.80 2.58 -23.47
N SER A 123 -4.56 2.97 -22.21
CA SER A 123 -4.46 4.37 -21.81
C SER A 123 -3.13 5.00 -22.20
N PRO A 124 -3.14 6.19 -22.85
CA PRO A 124 -1.91 6.94 -23.11
C PRO A 124 -1.25 7.35 -21.78
N GLY A 125 -0.18 6.64 -21.41
CA GLY A 125 0.60 6.90 -20.20
C GLY A 125 0.15 6.14 -18.95
N GLY A 126 -0.91 5.32 -19.00
CA GLY A 126 -1.33 4.49 -17.85
C GLY A 126 -0.21 3.55 -17.38
N ASN A 127 0.32 2.76 -18.32
CA ASN A 127 1.47 1.88 -18.07
C ASN A 127 2.72 2.64 -17.60
N ARG A 128 2.99 3.83 -18.16
CA ARG A 128 4.14 4.67 -17.77
C ARG A 128 4.01 5.17 -16.33
N SER A 129 2.84 5.69 -15.97
CA SER A 129 2.56 6.16 -14.60
C SER A 129 2.66 5.01 -13.60
N LEU A 130 2.10 3.85 -13.94
CA LEU A 130 2.17 2.67 -13.07
C LEU A 130 3.61 2.17 -12.88
N PHE A 131 4.41 2.14 -13.96
CA PHE A 131 5.83 1.81 -13.87
C PHE A 131 6.61 2.79 -12.99
N ALA A 132 6.34 4.09 -13.09
CA ALA A 132 6.98 5.10 -12.25
C ALA A 132 6.67 4.90 -10.76
N VAL A 133 5.40 4.65 -10.41
CA VAL A 133 4.99 4.34 -9.02
C VAL A 133 5.66 3.06 -8.53
N ALA A 134 5.70 2.01 -9.37
CA ALA A 134 6.36 0.77 -9.02
C ALA A 134 7.86 0.96 -8.81
N ARG A 135 8.55 1.72 -9.67
CA ARG A 135 9.97 2.06 -9.51
C ARG A 135 10.21 2.70 -8.14
N GLU A 136 9.44 3.73 -7.79
CA GLU A 136 9.61 4.46 -6.53
C GLU A 136 9.44 3.56 -5.31
N LYS A 137 8.40 2.72 -5.30
CA LYS A 137 8.08 1.84 -4.16
C LYS A 137 8.97 0.60 -4.09
N CYS A 138 9.31 0.01 -5.23
CA CYS A 138 9.92 -1.33 -5.26
C CYS A 138 11.44 -1.34 -5.37
N VAL A 139 12.10 -0.34 -5.97
CA VAL A 139 13.56 -0.40 -6.20
C VAL A 139 14.33 -0.59 -4.88
N SER A 140 13.94 0.15 -3.83
CA SER A 140 14.53 0.01 -2.49
C SER A 140 14.17 -1.32 -1.81
N ALA A 141 12.97 -1.85 -2.08
CA ALA A 141 12.44 -3.09 -1.53
C ALA A 141 12.85 -4.35 -2.31
N LEU A 142 13.60 -4.25 -3.41
CA LEU A 142 14.09 -5.40 -4.19
C LEU A 142 14.93 -6.38 -3.34
N ARG A 143 15.57 -5.89 -2.27
CA ARG A 143 16.35 -6.70 -1.33
C ARG A 143 15.51 -7.73 -0.57
N GLU A 144 14.22 -7.44 -0.39
CA GLU A 144 13.28 -8.26 0.37
C GLU A 144 12.60 -9.33 -0.51
N GLY A 145 12.86 -9.32 -1.83
CA GLY A 145 12.43 -10.35 -2.77
C GLY A 145 11.02 -10.16 -3.33
N PHE A 146 10.05 -9.68 -2.53
CA PHE A 146 8.64 -9.55 -2.97
C PHE A 146 8.44 -8.63 -4.18
N CYS A 147 9.27 -7.60 -4.32
CA CYS A 147 9.22 -6.67 -5.44
C CYS A 147 9.91 -7.19 -6.72
N VAL A 148 10.70 -8.26 -6.65
CA VAL A 148 11.46 -8.76 -7.81
C VAL A 148 10.53 -9.31 -8.88
N ASP A 149 9.59 -10.16 -8.49
CA ASP A 149 8.67 -10.80 -9.43
C ASP A 149 7.70 -9.77 -10.04
N LEU A 150 7.27 -8.79 -9.23
CA LEU A 150 6.44 -7.69 -9.70
C LEU A 150 7.18 -6.81 -10.72
N MET A 151 8.41 -6.39 -10.41
CA MET A 151 9.20 -5.59 -11.34
C MET A 151 9.47 -6.37 -12.64
N GLY A 152 9.77 -7.67 -12.56
CA GLY A 152 9.92 -8.51 -13.75
C GLY A 152 8.67 -8.52 -14.63
N THR A 153 7.49 -8.61 -14.03
CA THR A 153 6.20 -8.58 -14.73
C THR A 153 5.97 -7.23 -15.43
N LEU A 154 6.17 -6.13 -14.71
CA LEU A 154 5.99 -4.77 -15.24
C LEU A 154 6.96 -4.43 -16.38
N LEU A 155 8.20 -4.88 -16.26
CA LEU A 155 9.21 -4.75 -17.32
C LEU A 155 8.76 -5.51 -18.57
N GLY A 156 8.25 -6.73 -18.42
CA GLY A 156 7.73 -7.53 -19.53
C GLY A 156 6.52 -6.89 -20.22
N LEU A 157 5.56 -6.37 -19.46
CA LEU A 157 4.34 -5.76 -20.01
C LEU A 157 4.60 -4.52 -20.85
N SER A 158 5.58 -3.72 -20.45
CA SER A 158 6.00 -2.54 -21.22
C SER A 158 7.04 -2.87 -22.30
N ASN A 159 7.40 -4.14 -22.51
CA ASN A 159 8.55 -4.54 -23.33
C ASN A 159 9.84 -3.77 -22.99
N GLY A 160 9.98 -3.33 -21.74
CA GLY A 160 11.10 -2.52 -21.30
C GLY A 160 11.10 -1.07 -21.79
N GLU A 161 10.01 -0.57 -22.38
CA GLU A 161 9.92 0.77 -22.97
C GLU A 161 10.29 1.90 -21.98
N PHE A 162 9.92 1.74 -20.71
CA PHE A 162 10.16 2.76 -19.68
C PHE A 162 11.48 2.59 -18.93
N VAL A 163 12.35 1.67 -19.39
CA VAL A 163 13.63 1.37 -18.75
C VAL A 163 14.70 2.30 -19.30
N GLU A 164 15.01 3.31 -18.51
CA GLU A 164 16.08 4.26 -18.78
C GLU A 164 17.37 3.91 -18.02
N GLU A 165 18.49 4.57 -18.38
CA GLU A 165 19.80 4.34 -17.76
C GLU A 165 19.82 4.66 -16.26
N ASP A 166 19.04 5.65 -15.84
CA ASP A 166 18.91 6.07 -14.44
C ASP A 166 18.25 4.98 -13.59
N PHE A 167 17.19 4.32 -14.09
CA PHE A 167 16.55 3.20 -13.43
C PHE A 167 17.54 2.08 -13.16
N ILE A 168 18.37 1.73 -14.14
CA ILE A 168 19.39 0.69 -13.98
C ILE A 168 20.47 1.11 -12.98
N SER A 169 20.82 2.39 -12.96
CA SER A 169 21.79 2.95 -12.03
C SER A 169 21.31 2.94 -10.58
N ASP A 170 20.00 3.02 -10.36
CA ASP A 170 19.37 2.98 -9.04
C ASP A 170 19.21 1.55 -8.49
N LEU A 171 19.40 0.51 -9.33
CA LEU A 171 19.21 -0.87 -8.89
C LEU A 171 20.27 -1.27 -7.85
N PRO A 172 19.86 -1.86 -6.72
CA PRO A 172 20.80 -2.36 -5.72
C PRO A 172 21.68 -3.46 -6.33
N ILE A 173 22.99 -3.35 -6.12
CA ILE A 173 23.98 -4.35 -6.56
C ILE A 173 24.02 -5.54 -5.59
N ASP A 174 23.53 -5.35 -4.37
CA ASP A 174 23.62 -6.28 -3.25
C ASP A 174 22.37 -7.16 -3.06
N LEU A 175 21.71 -7.52 -4.15
CA LEU A 175 20.60 -8.46 -4.16
C LEU A 175 21.02 -9.89 -3.77
N SER A 176 20.03 -10.68 -3.35
CA SER A 176 20.22 -12.13 -3.20
C SER A 176 20.44 -12.78 -4.56
N ASP A 177 21.13 -13.92 -4.59
CA ASP A 177 21.46 -14.61 -5.85
C ASP A 177 20.22 -14.92 -6.70
N ASN A 178 19.11 -15.30 -6.06
CA ASN A 178 17.85 -15.55 -6.75
C ASN A 178 17.24 -14.28 -7.32
N ALA A 179 17.17 -13.20 -6.53
CA ALA A 179 16.65 -11.92 -6.99
C ALA A 179 17.45 -11.35 -8.16
N PHE A 180 18.78 -11.41 -8.06
CA PHE A 180 19.70 -10.99 -9.10
C PHE A 180 19.53 -11.81 -10.39
N ARG A 181 19.44 -13.14 -10.28
CA ARG A 181 19.21 -14.04 -11.43
C ARG A 181 17.87 -13.78 -12.10
N ASN A 182 16.80 -13.59 -11.33
CA ASN A 182 15.46 -13.33 -11.86
C ASN A 182 15.43 -12.01 -12.66
N LEU A 183 15.94 -10.91 -12.10
CA LEU A 183 16.01 -9.64 -12.83
C LEU A 183 16.92 -9.72 -14.07
N THR A 184 18.06 -10.39 -13.96
CA THR A 184 18.98 -10.56 -15.10
C THR A 184 18.32 -11.35 -16.23
N ALA A 185 17.51 -12.36 -15.92
CA ALA A 185 16.75 -13.11 -16.92
C ALA A 185 15.77 -12.20 -17.68
N VAL A 186 15.01 -11.37 -16.96
CA VAL A 186 14.08 -10.41 -17.57
C VAL A 186 14.82 -9.41 -18.46
N PHE A 187 15.94 -8.84 -18.00
CA PHE A 187 16.74 -7.93 -18.84
C PHE A 187 17.32 -8.61 -20.08
N LYS A 188 17.66 -9.89 -19.99
CA LYS A 188 18.14 -10.66 -21.13
C LYS A 188 17.03 -10.86 -22.16
N ASP A 189 15.82 -11.19 -21.72
CA ASP A 189 14.69 -11.43 -22.61
C ASP A 189 14.25 -10.14 -23.34
N LEU A 190 14.45 -8.98 -22.71
CA LEU A 190 14.13 -7.66 -23.26
C LEU A 190 15.34 -6.97 -23.92
N TYR A 191 16.50 -7.63 -24.01
CA TYR A 191 17.77 -6.97 -24.33
C TYR A 191 17.74 -6.18 -25.64
N ASP A 192 17.16 -6.76 -26.69
CA ASP A 192 17.06 -6.16 -28.03
C ASP A 192 16.06 -4.99 -28.10
N MET A 193 15.16 -4.86 -27.12
CA MET A 193 14.19 -3.76 -27.04
C MET A 193 14.78 -2.51 -26.39
N PHE A 194 15.87 -2.66 -25.64
CA PHE A 194 16.49 -1.53 -24.93
C PHE A 194 17.33 -0.65 -25.85
N SER A 195 17.40 0.64 -25.49
CA SER A 195 18.35 1.56 -26.09
C SER A 195 19.81 1.13 -25.83
N VAL A 196 20.73 1.56 -26.69
CA VAL A 196 22.17 1.24 -26.54
C VAL A 196 22.74 1.75 -25.20
N THR A 197 22.26 2.89 -24.69
CA THR A 197 22.68 3.43 -23.39
C THR A 197 22.17 2.56 -22.25
N THR A 198 20.89 2.17 -22.28
CA THR A 198 20.30 1.23 -21.31
C THR A 198 21.01 -0.12 -21.32
N GLN A 199 21.31 -0.69 -22.50
CA GLN A 199 22.06 -1.95 -22.62
C GLN A 199 23.44 -1.88 -21.95
N LYS A 200 24.18 -0.77 -22.15
CA LYS A 200 25.48 -0.55 -21.48
C LYS A 200 25.34 -0.46 -19.96
N ALA A 201 24.31 0.23 -19.48
CA ALA A 201 24.02 0.32 -18.05
C ALA A 201 23.71 -1.06 -17.46
N ILE A 202 22.89 -1.87 -18.14
CA ILE A 202 22.54 -3.24 -17.73
C ILE A 202 23.81 -4.10 -17.65
N TYR A 203 24.64 -4.09 -18.70
CA TYR A 203 25.88 -4.86 -18.72
C TYR A 203 26.82 -4.47 -17.57
N LYS A 204 26.97 -3.16 -17.32
CA LYS A 204 27.76 -2.64 -16.19
C LYS A 204 27.21 -3.13 -14.85
N TRP A 205 25.90 -3.03 -14.64
CA TRP A 205 25.24 -3.49 -13.42
C TRP A 205 25.41 -5.00 -13.19
N ILE A 206 25.20 -5.83 -14.22
CA ILE A 206 25.40 -7.29 -14.14
C ILE A 206 26.86 -7.61 -13.75
N THR A 207 27.81 -6.95 -14.40
CA THR A 207 29.24 -7.17 -14.13
C THR A 207 29.59 -6.84 -12.67
N GLN A 208 29.04 -5.75 -12.13
CA GLN A 208 29.23 -5.36 -10.73
C GLN A 208 28.61 -6.37 -9.75
N GLY A 209 27.40 -6.86 -10.05
CA GLY A 209 26.73 -7.89 -9.25
C GLY A 209 27.55 -9.20 -9.18
N LEU A 210 28.04 -9.69 -10.32
CA LEU A 210 28.85 -10.91 -10.39
C LEU A 210 30.21 -10.78 -9.68
N GLN A 211 30.85 -9.61 -9.74
CA GLN A 211 32.12 -9.39 -9.03
C GLN A 211 31.94 -9.45 -7.51
N LYS A 212 30.78 -9.04 -6.98
CA LYS A 212 30.49 -9.13 -5.55
C LYS A 212 30.36 -10.59 -5.09
N THR A 213 29.61 -11.42 -5.80
CA THR A 213 29.40 -12.83 -5.44
C THR A 213 30.70 -13.63 -5.47
N SER A 214 31.61 -13.29 -6.37
CA SER A 214 32.97 -13.84 -6.42
C SER A 214 33.81 -13.43 -5.19
N LYS A 215 33.78 -12.14 -4.80
CA LYS A 215 34.50 -11.64 -3.62
C LYS A 215 33.97 -12.21 -2.30
N SER A 216 32.65 -12.37 -2.15
CA SER A 216 32.06 -13.01 -0.96
C SER A 216 32.41 -14.50 -0.86
N SER A 217 32.53 -15.19 -1.99
CA SER A 217 32.99 -16.57 -2.06
C SER A 217 34.48 -16.74 -1.72
N CYS A 218 35.29 -15.70 -1.95
CA CYS A 218 36.72 -15.68 -1.61
C CYS A 218 36.99 -15.41 -0.12
N ASN A 219 36.07 -14.76 0.60
CA ASN A 219 36.18 -14.47 2.03
C ASN A 219 35.68 -15.60 2.95
N LEU A 220 35.19 -16.71 2.39
CA LEU A 220 34.70 -17.90 3.10
C LEU A 220 35.66 -19.10 2.99
N ARG A 221 36.92 -18.86 2.58
CA ARG A 221 37.97 -19.88 2.47
C ARG A 221 39.12 -19.63 3.43
#